data_AF-A0A959KW91-F1
#
_entry.id   AF-A0A959KW91-F1
#
_cell.length_a   1.000
_cell.length_b   1.000
_cell.length_c   1.000
_cell.angle_alpha   90.00
_cell.angle_beta   90.00
_cell.angle_gamma   90.00
#
_symmetry.space_group_name_H-M   'P 1'
#
loop_
_entity.id
_entity.type
_entity.pdbx_description
1 polymer ?
#
loop_
_entity_poly.entity_id
_entity_poly.type
_entity_poly.pdbx_seq_one_letter_code
_entity_poly.pdbx_strand_id
1 'polypeptide(L)'
;MKQLLLFCALFLLAGSVSAQIDFCEPDLTLLDSIDAGVVPLPYHPDSSPEGGITDSACLNKNFQFVFNAIVGDTFTTQFGAFPLDSLVISTTTAISGLPTGFSYKCNPPSCVFPKESVSCIVIYGKATNVNDIGPHNLGISGTLWSGGFPIPLTFPDPNLIPGEYVLYVHPEDYPNCSVFTSAKEAIRSFEGIRTLPNPFSGQTTIEVVATEAG
;
A
#
# COMPACT_ATOMS: atom_id res chain seq x y z
N MET A 1 -42.74 -28.43 8.11
CA MET A 1 -42.19 -27.24 8.82
C MET A 1 -40.68 -27.34 9.13
N LYS A 2 -40.08 -28.52 9.31
CA LYS A 2 -38.62 -28.67 9.49
C LYS A 2 -37.77 -28.34 8.25
N GLN A 3 -38.27 -28.64 7.04
CA GLN A 3 -37.50 -28.43 5.80
C GLN A 3 -37.47 -26.97 5.33
N LEU A 4 -38.42 -26.13 5.79
CA LEU A 4 -38.42 -24.69 5.50
C LEU A 4 -37.39 -23.94 6.38
N LEU A 5 -37.12 -24.45 7.59
CA LEU A 5 -36.12 -23.90 8.51
C LEU A 5 -34.67 -24.18 8.06
N LEU A 6 -34.41 -25.33 7.43
CA LEU A 6 -33.07 -25.63 6.89
C LEU A 6 -32.70 -24.73 5.69
N PHE A 7 -33.68 -24.35 4.86
CA PHE A 7 -33.41 -23.45 3.73
C PHE A 7 -33.10 -22.01 4.15
N CYS A 8 -33.73 -21.50 5.21
CA CYS A 8 -33.37 -20.18 5.78
C CYS A 8 -31.99 -20.16 6.44
N ALA A 9 -31.56 -21.27 7.07
CA ALA A 9 -30.25 -21.35 7.72
C ALA A 9 -29.09 -21.37 6.71
N LEU A 10 -29.30 -21.96 5.52
CA LEU A 10 -28.27 -22.02 4.46
C LEU A 10 -28.08 -20.67 3.74
N PHE A 11 -29.12 -19.83 3.68
CA PHE A 11 -29.05 -18.51 3.03
C PHE A 11 -28.38 -17.43 3.90
N LEU A 12 -28.33 -17.63 5.23
CA LEU A 12 -27.68 -16.69 6.17
C LEU A 12 -26.14 -16.88 6.25
N LEU A 13 -25.60 -18.01 5.79
CA LEU A 13 -24.16 -18.29 5.76
C LEU A 13 -23.47 -17.84 4.46
N ALA A 14 -24.23 -17.42 3.43
CA ALA A 14 -23.69 -16.91 2.17
C ALA A 14 -23.51 -15.38 2.16
N GLY A 15 -23.92 -14.69 3.22
CA GLY A 15 -23.77 -13.24 3.34
C GLY A 15 -22.42 -12.87 3.94
N SER A 16 -21.62 -12.12 3.19
CA SER A 16 -20.38 -11.41 3.60
C SER A 16 -19.04 -12.11 3.35
N VAL A 17 -18.80 -12.67 2.16
CA VAL A 17 -17.44 -12.54 1.59
C VAL A 17 -17.42 -11.22 0.84
N SER A 18 -17.25 -10.12 1.58
CA SER A 18 -16.74 -8.91 0.97
C SER A 18 -15.29 -9.20 0.64
N ALA A 19 -15.00 -9.60 -0.60
CA ALA A 19 -13.68 -9.41 -1.16
C ALA A 19 -13.45 -7.89 -1.13
N GLN A 20 -12.86 -7.40 -0.04
CA GLN A 20 -12.33 -6.05 -0.02
C GLN A 20 -11.20 -6.11 -1.05
N ILE A 21 -11.38 -5.38 -2.16
CA ILE A 21 -10.29 -5.13 -3.08
C ILE A 21 -9.32 -4.29 -2.27
N ASP A 22 -8.36 -4.96 -1.63
CA ASP A 22 -7.37 -4.30 -0.79
C ASP A 22 -6.39 -3.63 -1.74
N PHE A 23 -6.38 -2.29 -1.69
CA PHE A 23 -5.44 -1.42 -2.40
C PHE A 23 -3.99 -1.56 -1.90
N CYS A 24 -3.72 -2.63 -1.17
CA CYS A 24 -2.55 -2.88 -0.36
C CYS A 24 -2.46 -4.40 -0.23
N GLU A 25 -1.71 -5.02 -1.13
CA GLU A 25 -1.43 -6.45 -1.11
C GLU A 25 -0.03 -6.66 -0.53
N PRO A 26 0.11 -7.40 0.58
CA PRO A 26 1.42 -7.69 1.14
C PRO A 26 2.27 -8.53 0.18
N ASP A 27 3.49 -8.08 -0.09
CA ASP A 27 4.43 -8.85 -0.89
C ASP A 27 5.12 -9.92 -0.02
N LEU A 28 4.55 -11.12 -0.02
CA LEU A 28 5.05 -12.25 0.77
C LEU A 28 6.47 -12.70 0.36
N THR A 29 6.98 -12.27 -0.80
CA THR A 29 8.38 -12.57 -1.18
C THR A 29 9.39 -11.83 -0.30
N LEU A 30 8.94 -10.79 0.42
CA LEU A 30 9.79 -9.98 1.29
C LEU A 30 9.91 -10.52 2.72
N LEU A 31 9.26 -11.63 3.07
CA LEU A 31 9.23 -12.15 4.45
C LEU A 31 10.64 -12.41 5.01
N ASP A 32 11.58 -12.83 4.16
CA ASP A 32 12.97 -13.11 4.55
C ASP A 32 13.94 -11.98 4.18
N SER A 33 13.45 -10.83 3.74
CA SER A 33 14.30 -9.75 3.20
C SER A 33 14.96 -8.89 4.28
N ILE A 34 14.28 -8.68 5.41
CA ILE A 34 14.78 -7.92 6.57
C ILE A 34 14.17 -8.47 7.87
N ASP A 35 14.87 -8.32 9.00
CA ASP A 35 14.41 -8.81 10.30
C ASP A 35 13.14 -8.09 10.82
N ALA A 36 13.06 -6.77 10.63
CA ALA A 36 11.86 -5.99 10.89
C ALA A 36 12.01 -4.60 10.27
N GLY A 37 10.93 -4.06 9.70
CA GLY A 37 10.93 -2.70 9.18
C GLY A 37 9.89 -2.46 8.11
N VAL A 38 10.15 -1.44 7.29
CA VAL A 38 9.28 -1.01 6.20
C VAL A 38 10.07 -0.97 4.91
N VAL A 39 9.49 -1.50 3.83
CA VAL A 39 10.06 -1.56 2.48
C VAL A 39 9.16 -0.78 1.50
N PRO A 40 9.71 0.00 0.56
CA PRO A 40 11.15 0.26 0.36
C PRO A 40 11.78 0.97 1.54
N LEU A 41 13.07 0.70 1.79
CA LEU A 41 13.84 1.38 2.83
C LEU A 41 13.91 2.88 2.55
N PRO A 42 14.15 3.74 3.56
CA PRO A 42 14.38 5.17 3.34
C PRO A 42 15.49 5.41 2.32
N TYR A 43 15.40 6.50 1.57
CA TYR A 43 16.47 6.89 0.66
C TYR A 43 17.69 7.33 1.47
N HIS A 44 18.84 6.73 1.20
CA HIS A 44 20.12 7.14 1.76
C HIS A 44 21.23 6.94 0.70
N PRO A 45 22.03 7.96 0.38
CA PRO A 45 22.92 7.94 -0.79
C PRO A 45 23.93 6.78 -0.77
N ASP A 46 24.40 6.38 0.42
CA ASP A 46 25.45 5.37 0.54
C ASP A 46 24.94 3.96 0.85
N SER A 47 23.74 3.83 1.43
CA SER A 47 23.24 2.55 1.98
C SER A 47 21.93 2.08 1.35
N SER A 48 21.13 3.00 0.80
CA SER A 48 19.84 2.73 0.18
C SER A 48 19.56 3.76 -0.93
N PRO A 49 20.38 3.78 -2.00
CA PRO A 49 20.25 4.80 -3.06
C PRO A 49 19.00 4.60 -3.94
N GLU A 50 18.42 3.39 -3.94
CA GLU A 50 17.17 3.07 -4.63
C GLU A 50 15.95 3.06 -3.69
N GLY A 51 16.17 3.41 -2.42
CA GLY A 51 15.10 3.51 -1.43
C GLY A 51 14.25 4.77 -1.59
N GLY A 52 13.29 4.92 -0.70
CA GLY A 52 12.41 6.06 -0.63
C GLY A 52 11.11 5.88 -1.41
N ILE A 53 10.44 7.00 -1.66
CA ILE A 53 9.25 7.05 -2.50
C ILE A 53 9.71 7.41 -3.91
N THR A 54 9.66 6.44 -4.81
CA THR A 54 10.18 6.58 -6.17
C THR A 54 9.19 7.22 -7.14
N ASP A 55 7.92 7.31 -6.74
CA ASP A 55 6.85 7.94 -7.52
C ASP A 55 6.53 9.33 -6.98
N SER A 56 5.89 10.16 -7.81
CA SER A 56 5.55 11.53 -7.48
C SER A 56 4.05 11.77 -7.60
N ALA A 57 3.51 12.55 -6.67
CA ALA A 57 2.12 12.97 -6.73
C ALA A 57 1.99 14.22 -7.60
N CYS A 58 0.80 14.43 -8.18
CA CYS A 58 0.47 15.67 -8.85
C CYS A 58 -0.79 16.30 -8.25
N LEU A 59 -0.86 17.63 -8.32
CA LEU A 59 -2.03 18.37 -7.89
C LEU A 59 -3.29 17.84 -8.62
N ASN A 60 -4.37 17.63 -7.85
CA ASN A 60 -5.65 17.11 -8.31
C ASN A 60 -5.66 15.70 -8.94
N LYS A 61 -4.52 15.00 -8.99
CA LYS A 61 -4.42 13.62 -9.49
C LYS A 61 -4.42 12.63 -8.33
N ASN A 62 -5.06 11.47 -8.54
CA ASN A 62 -5.01 10.37 -7.59
C ASN A 62 -3.61 9.77 -7.57
N PHE A 63 -3.04 9.64 -6.38
CA PHE A 63 -1.77 9.02 -6.12
C PHE A 63 -1.95 7.91 -5.09
N GLN A 64 -1.17 6.84 -5.26
CA GLN A 64 -1.10 5.71 -4.35
C GLN A 64 0.36 5.26 -4.25
N PHE A 65 0.79 4.96 -3.03
CA PHE A 65 2.08 4.33 -2.78
C PHE A 65 1.94 3.27 -1.68
N VAL A 66 2.53 2.09 -1.91
CA VAL A 66 2.43 0.96 -0.98
C VAL A 66 3.77 0.72 -0.32
N PHE A 67 3.76 0.68 1.01
CA PHE A 67 4.83 0.16 1.83
C PHE A 67 4.50 -1.25 2.28
N ASN A 68 5.50 -2.13 2.32
CA ASN A 68 5.41 -3.42 2.97
C ASN A 68 6.00 -3.33 4.37
N ALA A 69 5.21 -3.65 5.39
CA ALA A 69 5.65 -3.75 6.77
C ALA A 69 6.03 -5.20 7.06
N ILE A 70 7.28 -5.44 7.43
CA ILE A 70 7.82 -6.76 7.70
C ILE A 70 8.11 -6.84 9.19
N VAL A 71 7.60 -7.88 9.83
CA VAL A 71 7.84 -8.16 11.25
C VAL A 71 8.37 -9.57 11.35
N GLY A 72 9.68 -9.72 11.58
CA GLY A 72 10.29 -11.01 11.86
C GLY A 72 10.19 -11.40 13.34
N ASP A 73 11.02 -12.35 13.74
CA ASP A 73 10.98 -12.95 15.08
C ASP A 73 11.78 -12.17 16.13
N THR A 74 12.79 -11.41 15.69
CA THR A 74 13.67 -10.66 16.58
C THR A 74 13.97 -9.29 16.04
N PHE A 75 14.17 -8.34 16.94
CA PHE A 75 14.65 -7.00 16.62
C PHE A 75 16.01 -6.77 17.27
N THR A 76 17.00 -6.45 16.45
CA THR A 76 18.37 -6.21 16.92
C THR A 76 18.58 -4.73 17.19
N THR A 77 19.02 -4.41 18.41
CA THR A 77 19.44 -3.06 18.80
C THR A 77 20.90 -3.06 19.25
N GLN A 78 21.44 -1.88 19.53
CA GLN A 78 22.75 -1.72 20.18
C GLN A 78 22.86 -2.42 21.56
N PHE A 79 21.74 -2.78 22.19
CA PHE A 79 21.68 -3.43 23.50
C PHE A 79 21.46 -4.95 23.43
N GLY A 80 21.36 -5.53 22.23
CA GLY A 80 21.10 -6.95 21.99
C GLY A 80 19.86 -7.20 21.14
N ALA A 81 19.59 -8.49 20.89
CA ALA A 81 18.41 -8.96 20.16
C ALA A 81 17.25 -9.22 21.12
N PHE A 82 16.08 -8.68 20.80
CA PHE A 82 14.85 -8.82 21.57
C PHE A 82 13.80 -9.58 20.75
N PRO A 83 13.01 -10.48 21.37
CA PRO A 83 11.92 -11.16 20.66
C PRO A 83 10.83 -10.16 20.27
N LEU A 84 10.33 -10.24 19.04
CA LEU A 84 9.20 -9.44 18.58
C LEU A 84 7.89 -10.20 18.74
N ASP A 85 6.87 -9.50 19.25
CA ASP A 85 5.50 -10.00 19.31
C ASP A 85 4.66 -9.41 18.17
N SER A 86 4.73 -8.08 17.99
CA SER A 86 3.98 -7.36 16.96
C SER A 86 4.50 -5.95 16.72
N LEU A 87 4.16 -5.38 15.57
CA LEU A 87 4.26 -3.96 15.25
C LEU A 87 2.84 -3.38 15.19
N VAL A 88 2.59 -2.31 15.95
CA VAL A 88 1.31 -1.61 15.95
C VAL A 88 1.50 -0.19 15.42
N ILE A 89 0.71 0.17 14.42
CA ILE A 89 0.70 1.49 13.82
C ILE A 89 -0.66 2.15 14.09
N SER A 90 -0.66 3.43 14.47
CA SER A 90 -1.91 4.19 14.63
C SER A 90 -2.65 4.24 13.28
N THR A 91 -3.97 4.07 13.29
CA THR A 91 -4.78 4.13 12.06
C THR A 91 -5.08 5.56 11.60
N THR A 92 -4.77 6.57 12.41
CA THR A 92 -5.11 7.98 12.11
C THR A 92 -3.93 8.94 12.21
N THR A 93 -2.91 8.66 13.02
CA THR A 93 -1.81 9.61 13.31
C THR A 93 -0.41 9.06 13.10
N ALA A 94 -0.25 7.87 12.51
CA ALA A 94 1.05 7.25 12.32
C ALA A 94 1.93 7.94 11.26
N ILE A 95 1.35 8.42 10.16
CA ILE A 95 2.12 9.03 9.09
C ILE A 95 2.10 10.56 9.23
N SER A 96 3.27 11.14 9.49
CA SER A 96 3.50 12.58 9.54
C SER A 96 3.96 13.12 8.18
N GLY A 97 3.72 14.41 7.94
CA GLY A 97 4.20 15.10 6.74
C GLY A 97 3.38 14.85 5.47
N LEU A 98 2.23 14.18 5.58
CA LEU A 98 1.34 13.95 4.44
C LEU A 98 0.79 15.29 3.89
N PRO A 99 0.79 15.49 2.56
CA PRO A 99 0.15 16.65 1.94
C PRO A 99 -1.37 16.66 2.15
N THR A 100 -2.01 17.81 1.98
CA THR A 100 -3.45 17.97 2.20
C THR A 100 -4.25 17.19 1.16
N GLY A 101 -5.10 16.27 1.65
CA GLY A 101 -5.93 15.39 0.82
C GLY A 101 -5.39 13.97 0.68
N PHE A 102 -4.24 13.68 1.31
CA PHE A 102 -3.75 12.32 1.49
C PHE A 102 -4.22 11.68 2.80
N SER A 103 -4.31 10.36 2.77
CA SER A 103 -4.60 9.50 3.90
C SER A 103 -3.83 8.19 3.75
N TYR A 104 -3.96 7.30 4.73
CA TYR A 104 -3.35 5.99 4.66
C TYR A 104 -4.26 4.92 5.26
N LYS A 105 -4.02 3.67 4.86
CA LYS A 105 -4.69 2.47 5.35
C LYS A 105 -3.69 1.33 5.46
N CYS A 106 -3.98 0.38 6.35
CA CYS A 106 -3.19 -0.83 6.47
C CYS A 106 -3.98 -2.05 5.97
N ASN A 107 -3.25 -3.08 5.57
CA ASN A 107 -3.75 -4.44 5.47
C ASN A 107 -2.89 -5.33 6.37
N PRO A 108 -3.43 -5.91 7.47
CA PRO A 108 -4.83 -5.89 7.90
C PRO A 108 -5.32 -4.50 8.37
N PRO A 109 -6.65 -4.20 8.28
CA PRO A 109 -7.22 -2.88 8.65
C PRO A 109 -7.00 -2.44 10.10
N SER A 110 -6.63 -3.37 10.99
CA SER A 110 -6.28 -3.06 12.38
C SER A 110 -4.94 -2.32 12.53
N CYS A 111 -4.09 -2.31 11.49
CA CYS A 111 -2.70 -1.84 11.58
C CYS A 111 -1.91 -2.53 12.71
N VAL A 112 -2.28 -3.77 13.05
CA VAL A 112 -1.57 -4.63 14.00
C VAL A 112 -0.95 -5.78 13.20
N PHE A 113 0.38 -5.78 13.15
CA PHE A 113 1.16 -6.71 12.37
C PHE A 113 1.83 -7.70 13.32
N PRO A 114 1.40 -8.97 13.37
CA PRO A 114 2.00 -9.97 14.24
C PRO A 114 3.43 -10.30 13.78
N LYS A 115 4.24 -10.89 14.67
CA LYS A 115 5.53 -11.49 14.29
C LYS A 115 5.38 -12.51 13.16
N GLU A 116 6.46 -12.71 12.43
CA GLU A 116 6.56 -13.59 11.25
C GLU A 116 5.48 -13.26 10.20
N SER A 117 5.24 -11.97 9.95
CA SER A 117 4.27 -11.54 8.95
C SER A 117 4.79 -10.43 8.05
N VAL A 118 4.29 -10.45 6.81
CA VAL A 118 4.32 -9.30 5.91
C VAL A 118 2.92 -8.73 5.85
N SER A 119 2.81 -7.45 6.16
CA SER A 119 1.62 -6.64 6.04
C SER A 119 1.93 -5.45 5.13
N CYS A 120 0.95 -4.60 4.86
CA CYS A 120 1.21 -3.43 4.04
C CYS A 120 0.50 -2.18 4.57
N ILE A 121 1.03 -1.04 4.17
CA ILE A 121 0.53 0.29 4.47
C ILE A 121 0.45 1.04 3.14
N VAL A 122 -0.74 1.48 2.74
CA VAL A 122 -0.93 2.26 1.53
C VAL A 122 -1.17 3.72 1.89
N ILE A 123 -0.39 4.63 1.32
CA ILE A 123 -0.69 6.06 1.25
C ILE A 123 -1.52 6.27 -0.01
N TYR A 124 -2.64 6.96 0.11
CA TYR A 124 -3.52 7.24 -1.02
C TYR A 124 -4.22 8.58 -0.87
N GLY A 125 -4.61 9.17 -2.01
CA GLY A 125 -5.39 10.40 -2.04
C GLY A 125 -5.02 11.27 -3.22
N LYS A 126 -5.29 12.56 -3.08
CA LYS A 126 -4.90 13.57 -4.07
C LYS A 126 -4.48 14.85 -3.36
N ALA A 127 -3.43 15.49 -3.84
CA ALA A 127 -3.07 16.82 -3.38
C ALA A 127 -4.18 17.80 -3.81
N THR A 128 -4.79 18.49 -2.84
CA THR A 128 -5.89 19.44 -3.09
C THR A 128 -5.48 20.89 -2.94
N ASN A 129 -4.30 21.15 -2.35
CA ASN A 129 -3.83 22.48 -2.05
C ASN A 129 -2.58 22.80 -2.88
N VAL A 130 -2.60 23.94 -3.58
CA VAL A 130 -1.45 24.41 -4.37
C VAL A 130 -0.21 24.65 -3.52
N ASN A 131 -0.38 24.95 -2.23
CA ASN A 131 0.74 25.13 -1.29
C ASN A 131 1.45 23.82 -0.94
N ASP A 132 0.87 22.67 -1.32
CA ASP A 132 1.52 21.38 -1.16
C ASP A 132 2.51 21.08 -2.30
N ILE A 133 2.68 21.94 -3.31
CA ILE A 133 3.67 21.71 -4.37
C ILE A 133 5.09 21.79 -3.78
N GLY A 134 5.89 20.74 -4.00
CA GLY A 134 7.25 20.62 -3.49
C GLY A 134 7.51 19.31 -2.74
N PRO A 135 8.66 19.20 -2.05
CA PRO A 135 9.02 18.03 -1.27
C PRO A 135 8.28 17.97 0.07
N HIS A 136 7.77 16.79 0.44
CA HIS A 136 7.18 16.49 1.73
C HIS A 136 7.94 15.35 2.42
N ASN A 137 8.56 15.65 3.57
CA ASN A 137 9.25 14.65 4.36
C ASN A 137 8.25 13.84 5.17
N LEU A 138 8.15 12.54 4.86
CA LEU A 138 7.26 11.62 5.53
C LEU A 138 7.97 10.88 6.66
N GLY A 139 7.21 10.59 7.71
CA GLY A 139 7.65 9.74 8.81
C GLY A 139 6.53 8.79 9.22
N ILE A 140 6.87 7.54 9.50
CA ILE A 140 5.94 6.49 9.92
C ILE A 140 6.23 6.15 11.37
N SER A 141 5.28 6.42 12.26
CA SER A 141 5.38 6.15 13.69
C SER A 141 4.59 4.90 14.08
N GLY A 142 5.19 4.06 14.91
CA GLY A 142 4.56 2.85 15.44
C GLY A 142 5.13 2.45 16.79
N THR A 143 4.63 1.33 17.30
CA THR A 143 5.06 0.72 18.56
C THR A 143 5.38 -0.74 18.30
N LEU A 144 6.63 -1.14 18.52
CA LEU A 144 7.02 -2.54 18.60
C LEU A 144 6.67 -3.10 19.98
N TRP A 145 6.15 -4.32 20.03
CA TRP A 145 5.91 -5.05 21.25
C TRP A 145 6.88 -6.21 21.37
N SER A 146 7.54 -6.33 22.52
CA SER A 146 8.51 -7.38 22.83
C SER A 146 8.28 -7.89 24.26
N GLY A 147 7.77 -9.10 24.43
CA GLY A 147 7.47 -9.67 25.75
C GLY A 147 6.48 -8.83 26.56
N GLY A 148 5.57 -8.12 25.89
CA GLY A 148 4.62 -7.19 26.52
C GLY A 148 5.20 -5.80 26.88
N PHE A 149 6.45 -5.51 26.52
CA PHE A 149 7.03 -4.17 26.66
C PHE A 149 6.84 -3.36 25.36
N PRO A 150 6.21 -2.17 25.40
CA PRO A 150 6.06 -1.31 24.24
C PRO A 150 7.33 -0.48 23.98
N ILE A 151 7.84 -0.54 22.76
CA ILE A 151 9.00 0.21 22.28
C ILE A 151 8.49 1.15 21.17
N PRO A 152 8.44 2.47 21.40
CA PRO A 152 8.07 3.41 20.35
C PRO A 152 9.14 3.44 19.27
N LEU A 153 8.72 3.52 18.01
CA LEU A 153 9.62 3.55 16.87
C LEU A 153 9.09 4.51 15.81
N THR A 154 10.01 5.22 15.17
CA THR A 154 9.75 6.15 14.08
C THR A 154 10.63 5.79 12.90
N PHE A 155 10.07 5.67 11.70
CA PHE A 155 10.80 5.40 10.47
C PHE A 155 10.68 6.60 9.53
N PRO A 156 11.79 7.14 8.98
CA PRO A 156 13.18 6.74 9.22
C PRO A 156 13.66 7.09 10.63
N ASP A 157 14.61 6.31 11.18
CA ASP A 157 15.27 6.60 12.47
C ASP A 157 16.77 6.80 12.23
N PRO A 158 17.37 7.94 12.60
CA PRO A 158 18.79 8.20 12.35
C PRO A 158 19.76 7.17 12.94
N ASN A 159 19.35 6.45 14.00
CA ASN A 159 20.20 5.49 14.72
C ASN A 159 19.94 4.03 14.33
N LEU A 160 18.78 3.73 13.75
CA LEU A 160 18.40 2.37 13.34
C LEU A 160 18.39 2.20 11.82
N ILE A 161 17.66 3.07 11.12
CA ILE A 161 17.52 3.05 9.66
C ILE A 161 17.59 4.50 9.15
N PRO A 162 18.80 5.01 8.88
CA PRO A 162 18.98 6.39 8.42
C PRO A 162 18.47 6.55 6.99
N GLY A 163 18.04 7.77 6.66
CA GLY A 163 17.56 8.15 5.34
C GLY A 163 16.29 8.98 5.40
N GLU A 164 15.67 9.20 4.25
CA GLU A 164 14.49 10.06 4.12
C GLU A 164 13.42 9.41 3.24
N TYR A 165 12.15 9.60 3.62
CA TYR A 165 11.02 9.39 2.71
C TYR A 165 10.54 10.77 2.25
N VAL A 166 10.74 11.09 0.98
CA VAL A 166 10.31 12.37 0.40
C VAL A 166 9.27 12.11 -0.67
N LEU A 167 8.04 12.58 -0.44
CA LEU A 167 7.01 12.61 -1.46
C LEU A 167 7.07 13.95 -2.19
N TYR A 168 7.36 13.92 -3.48
CA TYR A 168 7.31 15.12 -4.32
C TYR A 168 5.90 15.31 -4.87
N VAL A 169 5.35 16.51 -4.66
CA VAL A 169 4.09 16.95 -5.29
C VAL A 169 4.41 17.95 -6.39
N HIS A 170 4.00 17.64 -7.60
CA HIS A 170 4.16 18.49 -8.77
C HIS A 170 2.86 19.23 -9.15
N PRO A 171 2.96 20.30 -9.97
CA PRO A 171 1.79 20.89 -10.62
C PRO A 171 1.01 19.85 -11.44
N GLU A 172 -0.27 20.12 -11.69
CA GLU A 172 -1.18 19.21 -12.41
C GLU A 172 -0.69 18.85 -13.83
N ASP A 173 -0.02 19.78 -14.51
CA ASP A 173 0.47 19.62 -15.88
C ASP A 173 1.89 19.02 -15.99
N TYR A 174 2.45 18.50 -14.90
CA TYR A 174 3.82 17.99 -14.90
C TYR A 174 3.95 16.71 -15.76
N PRO A 175 4.97 16.62 -16.64
CA PRO A 175 5.19 15.40 -17.41
C PRO A 175 5.52 14.23 -16.46
N ASN A 176 4.83 13.09 -16.62
CA ASN A 176 4.87 11.91 -15.74
C ASN A 176 4.00 11.97 -14.47
N CYS A 177 2.95 12.81 -14.44
CA CYS A 177 1.87 12.60 -13.48
C CYS A 177 1.20 11.25 -13.74
N SER A 178 1.59 10.22 -12.98
CA SER A 178 0.95 8.91 -12.98
C SER A 178 -0.47 9.10 -12.43
N VAL A 179 -1.48 8.97 -13.31
CA VAL A 179 -2.86 8.82 -12.84
C VAL A 179 -2.94 7.40 -12.32
N PHE A 180 -3.12 7.22 -11.00
CA PHE A 180 -3.49 5.91 -10.50
C PHE A 180 -4.91 5.59 -11.01
N THR A 181 -4.98 4.85 -12.11
CA THR A 181 -6.21 4.27 -12.62
C THR A 181 -6.42 2.97 -11.86
N SER A 182 -7.44 2.90 -11.00
CA SER A 182 -7.75 1.64 -10.31
C SER A 182 -7.98 0.53 -11.35
N ALA A 183 -7.68 -0.73 -11.04
CA ALA A 183 -8.00 -1.85 -11.96
C ALA A 183 -9.48 -1.84 -12.39
N LYS A 184 -10.38 -1.27 -11.57
CA LYS A 184 -11.79 -1.04 -11.90
C LYS A 184 -12.03 0.07 -12.93
N GLU A 185 -11.22 1.12 -12.95
CA GLU A 185 -11.22 2.14 -14.01
C GLU A 185 -10.51 1.62 -15.27
N ALA A 186 -9.43 0.84 -15.12
CA ALA A 186 -8.75 0.17 -16.22
C ALA A 186 -9.59 -0.97 -16.83
N ILE A 187 -10.57 -1.51 -16.10
CA ILE A 187 -11.56 -2.45 -16.63
C ILE A 187 -12.71 -1.69 -17.32
N ARG A 188 -13.04 -0.47 -16.87
CA ARG A 188 -14.05 0.40 -17.52
C ARG A 188 -13.57 1.02 -18.83
N SER A 189 -12.26 1.11 -19.05
CA SER A 189 -11.70 1.53 -20.33
C SER A 189 -11.86 0.47 -21.42
N PHE A 190 -12.10 -0.81 -21.12
CA PHE A 190 -12.36 -1.80 -22.15
C PHE A 190 -13.78 -1.65 -22.71
N GLU A 191 -13.91 -1.09 -23.92
CA GLU A 191 -15.20 -0.98 -24.63
C GLU A 191 -15.65 -2.31 -25.25
N GLY A 192 -14.71 -3.24 -25.51
CA GLY A 192 -15.05 -4.58 -25.95
C GLY A 192 -13.90 -5.33 -26.62
N ILE A 193 -14.13 -6.62 -26.84
CA ILE A 193 -13.25 -7.52 -27.61
C ILE A 193 -14.02 -7.93 -28.87
N ARG A 194 -13.45 -7.71 -30.05
CA ARG A 194 -14.05 -8.15 -31.33
C ARG A 194 -13.06 -8.96 -32.15
N THR A 195 -13.56 -9.99 -32.81
CA THR A 195 -12.79 -10.81 -33.76
C THR A 195 -12.99 -10.29 -35.17
N LEU A 196 -11.90 -10.20 -35.95
CA LEU A 196 -11.92 -9.75 -37.33
C LEU A 196 -11.17 -10.77 -38.22
N PRO A 197 -11.83 -11.37 -39.23
CA PRO A 197 -13.27 -11.30 -39.50
C PRO A 197 -14.09 -12.11 -38.48
N ASN A 198 -15.33 -11.69 -38.18
CA ASN A 198 -16.31 -12.50 -37.47
C ASN A 198 -17.58 -12.61 -38.32
N PRO A 199 -18.00 -13.81 -38.76
CA PRO A 199 -17.38 -15.13 -38.52
C PRO A 199 -16.11 -15.38 -39.37
N PHE A 200 -15.25 -16.31 -38.94
CA PHE A 200 -14.01 -16.72 -39.64
C PHE A 200 -13.91 -18.23 -39.84
N SER A 201 -13.16 -18.65 -40.85
CA SER A 201 -12.91 -20.06 -41.21
C SER A 201 -11.43 -20.46 -41.18
N GLY A 202 -10.54 -19.54 -40.77
CA GLY A 202 -9.10 -19.72 -40.72
C GLY A 202 -8.47 -18.93 -39.58
N GLN A 203 -7.61 -17.96 -39.89
CA GLN A 203 -7.04 -17.06 -38.88
C GLN A 203 -7.99 -15.88 -38.61
N THR A 204 -8.11 -15.49 -37.35
CA THR A 204 -8.81 -14.28 -36.92
C THR A 204 -7.85 -13.41 -36.12
N THR A 205 -8.03 -12.10 -36.24
CA THR A 205 -7.40 -11.12 -35.35
C THR A 205 -8.36 -10.84 -34.20
N ILE A 206 -7.85 -10.83 -32.96
CA ILE A 206 -8.58 -10.35 -31.79
C ILE A 206 -8.18 -8.89 -31.60
N GLU A 207 -9.14 -7.99 -31.75
CA GLU A 207 -8.97 -6.57 -31.47
C GLU A 207 -9.57 -6.26 -30.11
N VAL A 208 -8.77 -5.63 -29.25
CA VAL A 208 -9.17 -5.18 -27.93
C VAL A 208 -9.25 -3.67 -27.98
N VAL A 209 -10.46 -3.12 -27.80
CA VAL A 209 -10.69 -1.67 -27.83
C VAL A 209 -10.67 -1.14 -26.40
N ALA A 210 -9.73 -0.25 -26.12
CA ALA A 210 -9.65 0.48 -24.86
C ALA A 210 -9.80 1.99 -25.09
N THR A 211 -10.60 2.66 -24.25
CA THR A 211 -10.68 4.12 -24.15
C THR A 211 -9.72 4.58 -23.06
N GLU A 212 -8.82 5.52 -23.34
CA GLU A 212 -7.93 6.07 -22.32
C GLU A 212 -8.76 6.70 -21.19
N ALA A 213 -8.56 6.21 -19.96
CA ALA A 213 -9.11 6.85 -18.76
C ALA A 213 -8.20 8.03 -18.40
N GLY A 214 -8.68 9.26 -18.61
CA GLY A 214 -7.97 10.51 -18.31
C GLY A 214 -7.90 10.87 -16.82
#